data_AF-A0A0N0V2A4-F1
#
_entry.id   AF-A0A0N0V2A4-F1
#
_cell.length_a   1.000
_cell.length_b   1.000
_cell.length_c   1.000
_cell.angle_alpha   90.00
_cell.angle_beta   90.00
_cell.angle_gamma   90.00
#
_symmetry.space_group_name_H-M   'P 1'
#
loop_
_entity.id
_entity.type
_entity.pdbx_description
1 polymer ?
#
loop_
_entity_poly.entity_id
_entity_poly.type
_entity_poly.pdbx_seq_one_letter_code
_entity_poly.pdbx_strand_id
1 'polypeptide(L)'
;TSFDLTVTAVNDVPELSNIVSQDMNEGTSIDLTMTASDVEGSALTVTALSADQTLIPDSNISLINDGNMYTITITPVVAQAGSTDITISVSDGTDITSLTFIVTVNEINYIVAGHVSNYTDIVGSDLQGVTMTLSGTHSYSMVTDASGYYTFTTVRPGDYTLTASKSDEISLDIADAVKILKAAARKLSLTCIEQIAADAYIDGYFGAHDAMKVAHYVSGLGNCLNDTCVFWQFIPEMNTSCDTWPLIEFESVRRYTDLTGDALGQDFIGIGCGNVSQ
;
A
#
# COMPACT_ATOMS: atom_id res chain seq x y z
N THR A 1 -36.90 33.19 69.93
CA THR A 1 -35.71 32.33 70.02
C THR A 1 -35.42 31.83 68.63
N SER A 2 -34.31 32.28 68.03
CA SER A 2 -33.78 31.59 66.85
C SER A 2 -32.81 30.51 67.35
N PHE A 3 -32.74 29.41 66.62
CA PHE A 3 -31.75 28.37 66.81
C PHE A 3 -30.95 28.29 65.51
N ASP A 4 -29.63 28.17 65.63
CA ASP A 4 -28.75 27.97 64.50
C ASP A 4 -28.53 26.47 64.33
N LEU A 5 -28.99 25.93 63.21
CA LEU A 5 -28.68 24.58 62.76
C LEU A 5 -27.51 24.64 61.78
N THR A 6 -26.43 23.96 62.10
CA THR A 6 -25.37 23.69 61.13
C THR A 6 -25.55 22.26 60.63
N VAL A 7 -26.01 22.12 59.39
CA VAL A 7 -25.97 20.84 58.68
C VAL A 7 -24.65 20.81 57.91
N THR A 8 -23.79 19.83 58.21
CA THR A 8 -22.59 19.56 57.42
C THR A 8 -22.97 18.65 56.27
N ALA A 9 -22.67 19.05 55.04
CA ALA A 9 -22.79 18.16 53.89
C ALA A 9 -21.85 16.94 54.08
N VAL A 10 -22.33 15.75 53.70
CA VAL A 10 -21.50 14.56 53.54
C VAL A 10 -21.10 14.51 52.07
N ASN A 11 -19.87 14.13 51.77
CA ASN A 11 -19.42 14.01 50.38
C ASN A 11 -20.25 12.96 49.64
N ASP A 12 -20.80 13.32 48.47
CA ASP A 12 -21.38 12.38 47.52
C ASP A 12 -20.35 12.02 46.45
N VAL A 13 -20.48 10.83 45.86
CA VAL A 13 -19.57 10.41 44.78
C VAL A 13 -19.89 11.19 43.49
N PRO A 14 -18.90 11.52 42.65
CA PRO A 14 -19.16 12.20 41.39
C PRO A 14 -20.09 11.38 40.47
N GLU A 15 -21.00 12.06 39.77
CA GLU A 15 -21.86 11.49 38.75
C GLU A 15 -21.25 11.64 37.35
N LEU A 16 -21.43 10.61 36.53
CA LEU A 16 -20.83 10.44 35.21
C LEU A 16 -21.89 10.01 34.20
N SER A 17 -21.98 10.70 33.06
CA SER A 17 -22.80 10.21 31.94
C SER A 17 -22.17 8.96 31.32
N ASN A 18 -23.00 8.08 30.76
CA ASN A 18 -22.51 6.90 30.06
C ASN A 18 -21.85 7.24 28.71
N ILE A 19 -20.86 6.45 28.32
CA ILE A 19 -20.23 6.42 27.00
C ILE A 19 -20.35 4.98 26.51
N VAL A 20 -20.86 4.80 25.30
CA VAL A 20 -20.97 3.47 24.68
C VAL A 20 -19.66 3.09 24.00
N SER A 21 -19.46 1.79 23.74
CA SER A 21 -18.31 1.31 22.97
C SER A 21 -18.24 1.98 21.60
N GLN A 22 -17.02 2.18 21.10
CA GLN A 22 -16.74 2.86 19.84
C GLN A 22 -16.15 1.90 18.82
N ASP A 23 -16.41 2.18 17.54
CA ASP A 23 -15.82 1.54 16.39
C ASP A 23 -15.25 2.62 15.48
N MET A 24 -13.97 2.51 15.14
CA MET A 24 -13.26 3.52 14.37
C MET A 24 -12.12 2.90 13.57
N ASN A 25 -11.55 3.66 12.64
CA ASN A 25 -10.37 3.21 11.90
C ASN A 25 -9.09 3.72 12.56
N GLU A 26 -8.01 2.95 12.42
CA GLU A 26 -6.66 3.39 12.81
C GLU A 26 -6.28 4.74 12.18
N GLY A 27 -5.43 5.52 12.85
CA GLY A 27 -4.93 6.79 12.32
C GLY A 27 -5.96 7.92 12.21
N THR A 28 -7.23 7.68 12.54
CA THR A 28 -8.28 8.71 12.60
C THR A 28 -8.61 9.04 14.04
N SER A 29 -9.11 10.25 14.30
CA SER A 29 -9.53 10.66 15.64
C SER A 29 -11.05 10.57 15.79
N ILE A 30 -11.52 10.19 16.97
CA ILE A 30 -12.93 10.27 17.36
C ILE A 30 -13.09 11.23 18.55
N ASP A 31 -14.11 12.08 18.48
CA ASP A 31 -14.50 12.97 19.58
C ASP A 31 -15.72 12.39 20.30
N LEU A 32 -15.58 12.18 21.60
CA LEU A 32 -16.62 11.71 22.49
C LEU A 32 -16.98 12.82 23.47
N THR A 33 -18.25 12.97 23.78
CA THR A 33 -18.72 13.93 24.78
C THR A 33 -19.31 13.22 25.98
N MET A 34 -19.02 13.75 27.16
CA MET A 34 -19.57 13.27 28.42
C MET A 34 -19.81 14.44 29.37
N THR A 35 -20.70 14.25 30.32
CA THR A 35 -20.88 15.17 31.44
C THR A 35 -20.42 14.53 32.73
N ALA A 36 -19.79 15.33 33.59
CA ALA A 36 -19.54 14.94 34.97
C ALA A 36 -20.00 16.06 35.90
N SER A 37 -20.60 15.68 37.02
CA SER A 37 -21.09 16.62 38.03
C SER A 37 -20.96 16.04 39.42
N ASP A 38 -20.92 16.93 40.40
CA ASP A 38 -20.87 16.61 41.81
C ASP A 38 -21.99 17.37 42.53
N VAL A 39 -22.69 16.73 43.46
CA VAL A 39 -23.86 17.34 44.14
C VAL A 39 -23.43 18.55 44.97
N GLU A 40 -22.26 18.49 45.58
CA GLU A 40 -21.67 19.57 46.38
C GLU A 40 -21.04 20.67 45.50
N GLY A 41 -20.90 20.42 44.19
CA GLY A 41 -20.22 21.32 43.26
C GLY A 41 -18.71 21.34 43.43
N SER A 42 -18.14 20.25 43.94
CA SER A 42 -16.69 20.09 44.11
C SER A 42 -15.94 20.17 42.77
N ALA A 43 -14.69 20.61 42.81
CA ALA A 43 -13.87 20.68 41.61
C ALA A 43 -13.49 19.26 41.17
N LEU A 44 -13.82 18.91 39.93
CA LEU A 44 -13.60 17.57 39.38
C LEU A 44 -12.28 17.48 38.62
N THR A 45 -11.54 16.40 38.89
CA THR A 45 -10.37 15.97 38.11
C THR A 45 -10.75 14.75 37.29
N VAL A 46 -10.57 14.82 35.97
CA VAL A 46 -10.90 13.73 35.05
C VAL A 46 -9.64 13.17 34.42
N THR A 47 -9.53 11.85 34.39
CA THR A 47 -8.44 11.12 33.75
C THR A 47 -9.01 10.08 32.80
N ALA A 48 -8.27 9.79 31.73
CA ALA A 48 -8.61 8.79 30.73
C ALA A 48 -7.36 7.95 30.46
N LEU A 49 -7.48 6.63 30.62
CA LEU A 49 -6.36 5.70 30.47
C LEU A 49 -6.76 4.53 29.56
N SER A 50 -5.85 4.13 28.68
CA SER A 50 -5.98 2.94 27.84
C SER A 50 -5.37 1.71 28.51
N ALA A 51 -6.05 0.57 28.41
CA ALA A 51 -5.50 -0.72 28.80
C ALA A 51 -4.36 -1.20 27.87
N ASP A 52 -4.38 -0.77 26.60
CA ASP A 52 -3.35 -1.08 25.59
C ASP A 52 -2.64 0.21 25.14
N GLN A 53 -1.45 0.42 25.71
CA GLN A 53 -0.59 1.57 25.40
C GLN A 53 0.10 1.46 24.03
N THR A 54 0.02 0.31 23.36
CA THR A 54 0.56 0.15 22.01
C THR A 54 -0.46 0.59 20.96
N LEU A 55 -1.73 0.22 21.14
CA LEU A 55 -2.84 0.58 20.25
C LEU A 55 -3.30 2.03 20.45
N ILE A 56 -3.51 2.45 21.70
CA ILE A 56 -3.91 3.81 22.08
C ILE A 56 -3.07 4.25 23.28
N PRO A 57 -1.91 4.91 23.06
CA PRO A 57 -1.15 5.51 24.15
C PRO A 57 -1.97 6.58 24.89
N ASP A 58 -1.80 6.71 26.19
CA ASP A 58 -2.50 7.75 26.97
C ASP A 58 -2.21 9.17 26.46
N SER A 59 -1.03 9.39 25.86
CA SER A 59 -0.66 10.66 25.23
C SER A 59 -1.52 11.02 24.00
N ASN A 60 -2.20 10.04 23.42
CA ASN A 60 -3.11 10.23 22.29
C ASN A 60 -4.57 10.38 22.73
N ILE A 61 -4.82 10.44 24.04
CA ILE A 61 -6.12 10.75 24.61
C ILE A 61 -6.06 12.17 25.15
N SER A 62 -6.78 13.09 24.51
CA SER A 62 -6.88 14.47 24.97
C SER A 62 -8.24 14.71 25.61
N LEU A 63 -8.26 15.51 26.68
CA LEU A 63 -9.46 15.83 27.42
C LEU A 63 -9.57 17.35 27.57
N ILE A 64 -10.66 17.90 27.06
CA ILE A 64 -10.97 19.33 27.13
C ILE A 64 -12.26 19.47 27.94
N ASN A 65 -12.24 20.33 28.95
CA ASN A 65 -13.43 20.67 29.72
C ASN A 65 -13.97 22.05 29.30
N ASP A 66 -15.25 22.09 28.95
CA ASP A 66 -16.05 23.32 28.81
C ASP A 66 -17.20 23.31 29.83
N GLY A 67 -16.89 23.75 31.05
CA GLY A 67 -17.83 23.76 32.18
C GLY A 67 -18.05 22.35 32.78
N ASN A 68 -19.22 21.77 32.49
CA ASN A 68 -19.57 20.41 32.91
C ASN A 68 -19.55 19.40 31.74
N MET A 69 -19.15 19.86 30.55
CA MET A 69 -19.06 19.04 29.36
C MET A 69 -17.60 18.78 29.03
N TYR A 70 -17.24 17.51 28.99
CA TYR A 70 -15.89 17.05 28.65
C TYR A 70 -15.91 16.47 27.25
N THR A 71 -15.01 16.97 26.40
CA THR A 71 -14.70 16.39 25.09
C THR A 71 -13.45 15.56 25.23
N ILE A 72 -13.57 14.27 24.92
CA ILE A 72 -12.46 13.31 24.88
C ILE A 72 -12.16 13.03 23.41
N THR A 73 -10.97 13.40 22.96
CA THR A 73 -10.48 13.05 21.63
C THR A 73 -9.53 11.87 21.75
N ILE A 74 -9.81 10.78 21.03
CA ILE A 74 -9.00 9.56 21.02
C ILE A 74 -8.44 9.36 19.62
N THR A 75 -7.13 9.17 19.50
CA THR A 75 -6.45 8.90 18.22
C THR A 75 -5.57 7.65 18.32
N PRO A 76 -6.02 6.49 17.81
CA PRO A 76 -5.21 5.28 17.77
C PRO A 76 -3.93 5.45 16.95
N VAL A 77 -2.92 4.63 17.24
CA VAL A 77 -1.69 4.57 16.46
C VAL A 77 -2.01 4.02 15.06
N VAL A 78 -1.35 4.56 14.03
CA VAL A 78 -1.44 4.06 12.65
C VAL A 78 -0.88 2.64 12.52
N ALA A 79 -1.40 1.84 11.59
CA ALA A 79 -0.98 0.45 11.33
C ALA A 79 -1.11 -0.48 12.55
N GLN A 80 -2.11 -0.22 13.41
CA GLN A 80 -2.49 -1.06 14.53
C GLN A 80 -4.01 -1.18 14.61
N ALA A 81 -4.48 -2.41 14.71
CA ALA A 81 -5.89 -2.74 14.86
C ALA A 81 -6.10 -3.71 16.03
N GLY A 82 -7.28 -3.66 16.62
CA GLY A 82 -7.63 -4.43 17.80
C GLY A 82 -8.68 -3.73 18.64
N SER A 83 -8.96 -4.27 19.82
CA SER A 83 -9.89 -3.66 20.78
C SER A 83 -9.16 -3.43 22.10
N THR A 84 -9.36 -2.25 22.69
CA THR A 84 -8.83 -1.91 24.02
C THR A 84 -9.90 -1.27 24.88
N ASP A 85 -9.79 -1.48 26.19
CA ASP A 85 -10.62 -0.79 27.17
C ASP A 85 -10.04 0.61 27.43
N ILE A 86 -10.91 1.61 27.38
CA ILE A 86 -10.62 2.96 27.86
C ILE A 86 -11.37 3.15 29.17
N THR A 87 -10.66 3.53 30.23
CA THR A 87 -11.23 3.82 31.54
C THR A 87 -11.14 5.30 31.84
N ILE A 88 -12.30 5.93 32.00
CA ILE A 88 -12.43 7.31 32.47
C ILE A 88 -12.64 7.28 33.98
N SER A 89 -11.89 8.08 34.73
CA SER A 89 -12.08 8.24 36.18
C SER A 89 -12.25 9.70 36.53
N VAL A 90 -13.30 10.01 37.29
CA VAL A 90 -13.61 11.34 37.80
C VAL A 90 -13.47 11.33 39.30
N SER A 91 -12.69 12.26 39.84
CA SER A 91 -12.50 12.45 41.28
C SER A 91 -12.86 13.86 41.69
N ASP A 92 -13.55 13.99 42.82
CA ASP A 92 -13.77 15.24 43.57
C ASP A 92 -12.61 15.56 44.56
N GLY A 93 -11.59 14.69 44.62
CA GLY A 93 -10.47 14.75 45.56
C GLY A 93 -10.57 13.79 46.75
N THR A 94 -11.74 13.20 46.97
CA THR A 94 -12.02 12.23 48.06
C THR A 94 -12.52 10.90 47.53
N ASP A 95 -13.51 10.93 46.65
CA ASP A 95 -14.12 9.77 46.01
C ASP A 95 -13.82 9.74 44.52
N ILE A 96 -14.04 8.57 43.90
CA ILE A 96 -13.80 8.33 42.48
C ILE A 96 -14.95 7.53 41.90
N THR A 97 -15.48 7.99 40.78
CA THR A 97 -16.38 7.20 39.91
C THR A 97 -15.66 6.93 38.60
N SER A 98 -15.77 5.69 38.10
CA SER A 98 -15.11 5.28 36.85
C SER A 98 -16.11 4.67 35.87
N LEU A 99 -15.83 4.87 34.58
CA LEU A 99 -16.55 4.27 33.46
C LEU A 99 -15.54 3.63 32.51
N THR A 100 -15.80 2.38 32.12
CA THR A 100 -14.99 1.67 31.12
C THR A 100 -15.83 1.37 29.90
N PHE A 101 -15.28 1.64 28.72
CA PHE A 101 -15.89 1.29 27.43
C PHE A 101 -14.82 0.76 26.48
N ILE A 102 -15.23 -0.05 25.52
CA ILE A 102 -14.33 -0.64 24.53
C ILE A 102 -14.19 0.32 23.34
N VAL A 103 -12.97 0.52 22.87
CA VAL A 103 -12.69 1.11 21.55
C VAL A 103 -12.18 0.00 20.65
N THR A 104 -12.91 -0.26 19.55
CA THR A 104 -12.49 -1.17 18.49
C THR A 104 -11.91 -0.36 17.34
N VAL A 105 -10.65 -0.65 17.02
CA VAL A 105 -9.87 -0.02 15.96
C VAL A 105 -9.75 -0.99 14.79
N ASN A 106 -10.30 -0.60 13.66
CA ASN A 106 -10.28 -1.36 12.42
C ASN A 106 -9.03 -1.04 11.60
N GLU A 107 -8.43 -2.09 11.02
CA GLU A 107 -7.32 -1.97 10.09
C GLU A 107 -7.80 -1.37 8.77
N ILE A 108 -7.07 -0.37 8.25
CA ILE A 108 -7.34 0.18 6.94
C ILE A 108 -6.58 -0.65 5.89
N ASN A 109 -7.29 -1.05 4.84
CA ASN A 109 -6.72 -1.76 3.71
C ASN A 109 -7.15 -1.09 2.41
N TYR A 110 -6.25 -1.12 1.43
CA TYR A 110 -6.46 -0.61 0.09
C TYR A 110 -6.31 -1.72 -0.95
N ILE A 111 -6.87 -1.45 -2.12
CA ILE A 111 -6.75 -2.29 -3.29
C ILE A 111 -5.64 -1.75 -4.18
N VAL A 112 -4.72 -2.63 -4.59
CA VAL A 112 -3.77 -2.35 -5.67
C VAL A 112 -4.04 -3.35 -6.79
N ALA A 113 -4.50 -2.86 -7.93
CA ALA A 113 -4.93 -3.71 -9.03
C ALA A 113 -4.53 -3.15 -10.39
N GLY A 114 -4.29 -4.07 -11.32
CA GLY A 114 -3.96 -3.73 -12.69
C GLY A 114 -4.01 -4.95 -13.59
N HIS A 115 -3.55 -4.72 -14.81
CA HIS A 115 -3.48 -5.71 -15.86
C HIS A 115 -2.04 -5.81 -16.39
N VAL A 116 -1.62 -7.02 -16.74
CA VAL A 116 -0.38 -7.25 -17.45
C VAL A 116 -0.69 -7.78 -18.83
N SER A 117 -0.31 -7.00 -19.83
CA SER A 117 -0.44 -7.34 -21.25
C SER A 117 0.91 -7.75 -21.83
N ASN A 118 0.91 -8.62 -22.82
CA ASN A 118 2.07 -8.89 -23.67
C ASN A 118 2.11 -7.82 -24.77
N TYR A 119 3.29 -7.32 -25.12
CA TYR A 119 3.40 -6.16 -26.00
C TYR A 119 3.02 -6.34 -27.47
N THR A 120 2.46 -7.48 -27.85
CA THR A 120 1.97 -7.75 -29.22
C THR A 120 0.91 -6.73 -29.68
N ASP A 121 0.80 -6.47 -30.99
CA ASP A 121 -0.17 -5.54 -31.62
C ASP A 121 -1.67 -5.87 -31.42
N ILE A 122 -2.02 -6.79 -30.54
CA ILE A 122 -3.40 -7.20 -30.25
C ILE A 122 -3.83 -6.61 -28.90
N VAL A 123 -4.88 -5.79 -28.93
CA VAL A 123 -5.60 -5.38 -27.71
C VAL A 123 -6.08 -6.63 -26.97
N GLY A 124 -5.69 -6.80 -25.69
CA GLY A 124 -6.10 -7.95 -24.86
C GLY A 124 -5.18 -9.17 -24.96
N SER A 125 -3.91 -8.99 -25.31
CA SER A 125 -2.86 -10.00 -25.19
C SER A 125 -2.51 -10.25 -23.72
N ASP A 126 -3.45 -10.82 -22.98
CA ASP A 126 -3.34 -11.07 -21.54
C ASP A 126 -2.12 -11.94 -21.21
N LEU A 127 -1.28 -11.48 -20.27
CA LEU A 127 -0.09 -12.23 -19.85
C LEU A 127 -0.34 -12.90 -18.50
N GLN A 128 -0.64 -14.20 -18.55
CA GLN A 128 -0.85 -15.05 -17.37
C GLN A 128 0.47 -15.41 -16.68
N GLY A 129 0.41 -15.60 -15.35
CA GLY A 129 1.51 -16.15 -14.56
C GLY A 129 2.69 -15.19 -14.44
N VAL A 130 2.42 -13.88 -14.45
CA VAL A 130 3.39 -12.84 -14.10
C VAL A 130 3.34 -12.67 -12.59
N THR A 131 4.48 -12.82 -11.92
CA THR A 131 4.61 -12.57 -10.49
C THR A 131 4.67 -11.07 -10.25
N MET A 132 3.61 -10.55 -9.63
CA MET A 132 3.51 -9.17 -9.16
C MET A 132 3.96 -9.11 -7.70
N THR A 133 4.86 -8.19 -7.39
CA THR A 133 5.40 -8.01 -6.04
C THR A 133 5.32 -6.56 -5.61
N LEU A 134 4.59 -6.29 -4.53
CA LEU A 134 4.67 -5.06 -3.76
C LEU A 134 5.72 -5.25 -2.67
N SER A 135 6.71 -4.37 -2.63
CA SER A 135 7.76 -4.35 -1.60
C SER A 135 7.94 -2.95 -1.04
N GLY A 136 8.09 -2.82 0.27
CA GLY A 136 8.27 -1.54 0.95
C GLY A 136 7.96 -1.67 2.42
N THR A 137 7.01 -0.89 2.94
CA THR A 137 6.54 -0.97 4.33
C THR A 137 6.07 -2.38 4.69
N HIS A 138 5.33 -3.02 3.79
CA HIS A 138 4.98 -4.44 3.84
C HIS A 138 5.34 -5.11 2.51
N SER A 139 5.22 -6.43 2.44
CA SER A 139 5.42 -7.16 1.19
C SER A 139 4.24 -8.05 0.86
N TYR A 140 3.80 -7.98 -0.40
CA TYR A 140 2.73 -8.79 -0.97
C TYR A 140 3.20 -9.35 -2.30
N SER A 141 2.79 -10.58 -2.61
CA SER A 141 3.09 -11.19 -3.91
C SER A 141 1.90 -12.02 -4.39
N MET A 142 1.63 -11.95 -5.70
CA MET A 142 0.65 -12.79 -6.37
C MET A 142 1.02 -13.01 -7.82
N VAL A 143 0.29 -13.89 -8.51
CA VAL A 143 0.48 -14.15 -9.95
C VAL A 143 -0.75 -13.70 -10.74
N THR A 144 -0.54 -13.11 -11.92
CA THR A 144 -1.66 -12.74 -12.80
C THR A 144 -2.49 -13.96 -13.21
N ASP A 145 -3.79 -13.76 -13.34
CA ASP A 145 -4.73 -14.79 -13.79
C ASP A 145 -4.65 -15.05 -15.30
N ALA A 146 -5.55 -15.90 -15.83
CA ALA A 146 -5.61 -16.22 -17.25
C ALA A 146 -5.92 -15.02 -18.15
N SER A 147 -6.50 -13.97 -17.59
CA SER A 147 -6.82 -12.71 -18.26
C SER A 147 -5.80 -11.60 -17.92
N GLY A 148 -4.64 -11.97 -17.35
CA GLY A 148 -3.56 -11.01 -17.07
C GLY A 148 -3.85 -10.07 -15.91
N TYR A 149 -4.96 -10.23 -15.19
CA TYR A 149 -5.31 -9.35 -14.08
C TYR A 149 -4.63 -9.78 -12.78
N TYR A 150 -4.33 -8.79 -11.94
CA TYR A 150 -3.89 -9.00 -10.57
C TYR A 150 -4.60 -8.02 -9.63
N THR A 151 -4.80 -8.42 -8.39
CA THR A 151 -5.48 -7.60 -7.37
C THR A 151 -4.98 -7.98 -5.98
N PHE A 152 -4.31 -7.03 -5.34
CA PHE A 152 -4.05 -7.05 -3.90
C PHE A 152 -5.22 -6.37 -3.20
N THR A 153 -5.87 -7.02 -2.23
CA THR A 153 -7.07 -6.48 -1.56
C THR A 153 -6.84 -6.05 -0.10
N THR A 154 -5.66 -6.35 0.45
CA THR A 154 -5.32 -6.14 1.86
C THR A 154 -4.05 -5.31 2.00
N VAL A 155 -3.85 -4.32 1.13
CA VAL A 155 -2.64 -3.50 1.14
C VAL A 155 -2.79 -2.43 2.22
N ARG A 156 -2.04 -2.58 3.31
CA ARG A 156 -1.98 -1.57 4.39
C ARG A 156 -1.36 -0.26 3.89
N PRO A 157 -1.71 0.90 4.48
CA PRO A 157 -1.05 2.17 4.19
C PRO A 157 0.48 2.08 4.28
N GLY A 158 1.18 2.84 3.44
CA GLY A 158 2.64 2.93 3.46
C GLY A 158 3.29 3.13 2.10
N ASP A 159 4.61 3.04 2.10
CA ASP A 159 5.44 3.21 0.91
C ASP A 159 5.65 1.87 0.23
N TYR A 160 5.45 1.81 -1.09
CA TYR A 160 5.58 0.58 -1.86
C TYR A 160 6.26 0.81 -3.21
N THR A 161 6.98 -0.20 -3.66
CA THR A 161 7.43 -0.39 -5.03
C THR A 161 6.78 -1.65 -5.57
N LEU A 162 6.01 -1.50 -6.65
CA LEU A 162 5.39 -2.58 -7.38
C LEU A 162 6.28 -3.00 -8.55
N THR A 163 6.56 -4.29 -8.63
CA THR A 163 7.42 -4.90 -9.65
C THR A 163 6.70 -6.09 -10.29
N ALA A 164 7.01 -6.33 -11.56
CA ALA A 164 6.54 -7.49 -12.31
C ALA A 164 7.73 -8.36 -12.70
N SER A 165 7.58 -9.68 -12.63
CA SER A 165 8.61 -10.64 -13.02
C SER A 165 7.99 -11.92 -13.57
N LYS A 166 8.69 -12.55 -14.51
CA LYS A 166 8.29 -13.83 -15.10
C LYS A 166 9.52 -14.60 -15.53
N SER A 167 9.59 -15.87 -15.14
CA SER A 167 10.73 -16.77 -15.40
C SER A 167 10.54 -17.69 -16.59
N ASP A 168 9.32 -17.76 -17.15
CA ASP A 168 9.02 -18.66 -18.25
C ASP A 168 9.82 -18.25 -19.49
N GLU A 169 10.32 -19.24 -20.21
CA GLU A 169 10.99 -19.02 -21.48
C GLU A 169 10.02 -18.42 -22.51
N ILE A 170 10.58 -17.72 -23.50
CA ILE A 170 9.83 -17.21 -24.63
C ILE A 170 10.15 -18.02 -25.89
N SER A 171 9.13 -18.26 -26.70
CA SER A 171 9.30 -18.86 -28.03
C SER A 171 9.90 -17.83 -28.97
N LEU A 172 11.03 -18.15 -29.58
CA LEU A 172 11.76 -17.31 -30.54
C LEU A 172 11.96 -18.02 -31.87
N ASP A 173 12.07 -17.26 -32.95
CA ASP A 173 12.38 -17.73 -34.29
C ASP A 173 13.72 -17.13 -34.77
N ILE A 174 14.43 -17.82 -35.67
CA ILE A 174 15.60 -17.24 -36.33
C ILE A 174 15.25 -15.97 -37.13
N ALA A 175 13.98 -15.83 -37.53
CA ALA A 175 13.46 -14.61 -38.15
C ALA A 175 13.59 -13.38 -37.23
N ASP A 176 13.50 -13.54 -35.90
CA ASP A 176 13.73 -12.48 -34.93
C ASP A 176 15.15 -11.92 -35.05
N ALA A 177 16.14 -12.82 -34.98
CA ALA A 177 17.55 -12.47 -35.10
C ALA A 177 17.82 -11.73 -36.42
N VAL A 178 17.21 -12.17 -37.52
CA VAL A 178 17.33 -11.52 -38.83
C VAL A 178 16.71 -10.12 -38.82
N LYS A 179 15.55 -9.94 -38.17
CA LYS A 179 14.88 -8.63 -38.06
C LYS A 179 15.68 -7.65 -37.21
N ILE A 180 16.21 -8.08 -36.06
CA ILE A 180 17.14 -7.31 -35.22
C ILE A 180 18.36 -6.87 -36.04
N LEU A 181 18.99 -7.81 -36.77
CA LEU A 181 20.18 -7.49 -37.57
C LEU A 181 19.89 -6.52 -38.72
N LYS A 182 18.74 -6.65 -39.39
CA LYS A 182 18.29 -5.70 -40.41
C LYS A 182 18.05 -4.30 -39.82
N ALA A 183 17.48 -4.23 -38.62
CA ALA A 183 17.27 -2.98 -37.92
C ALA A 183 18.60 -2.32 -37.53
N ALA A 184 19.55 -3.10 -36.99
CA ALA A 184 20.90 -2.63 -36.68
C ALA A 184 21.65 -2.10 -37.92
N ALA A 185 21.43 -2.72 -39.09
CA ALA A 185 21.96 -2.28 -40.37
C ALA A 185 21.22 -1.08 -41.00
N ARG A 186 20.23 -0.50 -40.29
CA ARG A 186 19.35 0.58 -40.77
C ARG A 186 18.61 0.24 -42.06
N LYS A 187 18.32 -1.05 -42.27
CA LYS A 187 17.55 -1.57 -43.40
C LYS A 187 16.07 -1.74 -43.08
N LEU A 188 15.72 -1.70 -41.80
CA LEU A 188 14.38 -1.80 -41.25
C LEU A 188 14.29 -0.88 -40.03
N SER A 189 13.13 -0.29 -39.79
CA SER A 189 12.88 0.49 -38.58
C SER A 189 11.99 -0.31 -37.64
N LEU A 190 12.34 -0.36 -36.36
CA LEU A 190 11.58 -1.00 -35.30
C LEU A 190 10.75 0.04 -34.54
N THR A 191 9.57 -0.35 -34.07
CA THR A 191 8.79 0.43 -33.10
C THR A 191 9.54 0.54 -31.78
N CYS A 192 9.07 1.40 -30.86
CA CYS A 192 9.74 1.56 -29.56
C CYS A 192 9.88 0.25 -28.79
N ILE A 193 8.77 -0.48 -28.69
CA ILE A 193 8.74 -1.71 -27.91
C ILE A 193 9.51 -2.82 -28.62
N GLU A 194 9.47 -2.86 -29.95
CA GLU A 194 10.33 -3.76 -30.71
C GLU A 194 11.82 -3.47 -30.50
N GLN A 195 12.23 -2.22 -30.27
CA GLN A 195 13.62 -1.90 -29.93
C GLN A 195 14.00 -2.38 -28.52
N ILE A 196 13.08 -2.29 -27.54
CA ILE A 196 13.27 -2.87 -26.20
C ILE A 196 13.37 -4.39 -26.28
N ALA A 197 12.50 -5.03 -27.06
CA ALA A 197 12.57 -6.45 -27.31
C ALA A 197 13.85 -6.83 -28.09
N ALA A 198 14.31 -6.00 -29.01
CA ALA A 198 15.54 -6.24 -29.77
C ALA A 198 16.80 -6.20 -28.91
N ASP A 199 16.79 -5.48 -27.79
CA ASP A 199 17.82 -5.53 -26.75
C ASP A 199 17.66 -6.82 -25.92
N ALA A 200 18.01 -7.95 -26.54
CA ALA A 200 17.89 -9.27 -25.95
C ALA A 200 18.93 -9.50 -24.84
N TYR A 201 20.08 -8.82 -24.93
CA TYR A 201 21.15 -8.91 -23.94
C TYR A 201 20.90 -8.01 -22.71
N ILE A 202 19.99 -7.04 -22.81
CA ILE A 202 19.59 -6.10 -21.76
C ILE A 202 20.79 -5.24 -21.32
N ASP A 203 21.51 -4.68 -22.30
CA ASP A 203 22.61 -3.75 -22.05
C ASP A 203 22.27 -2.30 -22.41
N GLY A 204 21.01 -2.05 -22.78
CA GLY A 204 20.51 -0.76 -23.23
C GLY A 204 20.82 -0.48 -24.69
N TYR A 205 21.29 -1.45 -25.48
CA TYR A 205 21.57 -1.34 -26.92
C TYR A 205 21.16 -2.60 -27.69
N PHE A 206 20.39 -2.43 -28.77
CA PHE A 206 20.19 -3.54 -29.71
C PHE A 206 21.20 -3.49 -30.88
N GLY A 207 21.69 -4.65 -31.30
CA GLY A 207 22.65 -4.74 -32.39
C GLY A 207 22.91 -6.17 -32.89
N ALA A 208 24.06 -6.34 -33.55
CA ALA A 208 24.49 -7.65 -34.03
C ALA A 208 24.76 -8.65 -32.89
N HIS A 209 25.09 -8.15 -31.70
CA HIS A 209 25.28 -8.99 -30.51
C HIS A 209 23.96 -9.64 -30.09
N ASP A 210 22.88 -8.87 -30.00
CA ASP A 210 21.54 -9.37 -29.65
C ASP A 210 21.00 -10.34 -30.69
N ALA A 211 21.15 -9.99 -31.97
CA ALA A 211 20.79 -10.88 -33.07
C ALA A 211 21.53 -12.23 -32.96
N MET A 212 22.82 -12.20 -32.59
CA MET A 212 23.61 -13.41 -32.36
C MET A 212 23.09 -14.20 -31.16
N LYS A 213 22.78 -13.54 -30.03
CA LYS A 213 22.21 -14.20 -28.83
C LYS A 213 20.91 -14.92 -29.15
N VAL A 214 20.00 -14.26 -29.85
CA VAL A 214 18.73 -14.85 -30.32
C VAL A 214 19.00 -16.05 -31.24
N ALA A 215 19.88 -15.91 -32.23
CA ALA A 215 20.20 -17.00 -33.14
C ALA A 215 20.84 -18.21 -32.44
N HIS A 216 21.72 -17.97 -31.48
CA HIS A 216 22.35 -19.02 -30.66
C HIS A 216 21.30 -19.76 -29.81
N TYR A 217 20.40 -19.02 -29.16
CA TYR A 217 19.32 -19.58 -28.36
C TYR A 217 18.40 -20.48 -29.20
N VAL A 218 17.87 -19.96 -30.31
CA VAL A 218 16.96 -20.70 -31.22
C VAL A 218 17.64 -21.94 -31.81
N SER A 219 18.96 -21.90 -32.04
CA SER A 219 19.72 -23.03 -32.58
C SER A 219 20.13 -24.07 -31.51
N GLY A 220 19.77 -23.86 -30.24
CA GLY A 220 20.21 -24.72 -29.13
C GLY A 220 21.72 -24.65 -28.83
N LEU A 221 22.40 -23.60 -29.33
CA LEU A 221 23.81 -23.34 -29.07
C LEU A 221 24.04 -22.50 -27.81
N GLY A 222 22.97 -21.90 -27.26
CA GLY A 222 22.96 -21.19 -25.99
C GLY A 222 21.65 -21.42 -25.25
N ASN A 223 21.69 -21.32 -23.92
CA ASN A 223 20.53 -21.57 -23.07
C ASN A 223 19.88 -20.27 -22.57
N CYS A 224 20.53 -19.12 -22.78
CA CYS A 224 20.07 -17.82 -22.28
C CYS A 224 20.42 -16.70 -23.27
N LEU A 225 19.61 -15.64 -23.29
CA LEU A 225 19.83 -14.46 -24.11
C LEU A 225 20.81 -13.46 -23.46
N ASN A 226 20.76 -13.36 -22.13
CA ASN A 226 21.54 -12.47 -21.29
C ASN A 226 22.16 -13.21 -20.11
N ASP A 227 23.03 -12.53 -19.36
CA ASP A 227 23.81 -13.11 -18.26
C ASP A 227 22.94 -13.52 -17.07
N THR A 228 21.74 -12.96 -16.94
CA THR A 228 20.78 -13.28 -15.87
C THR A 228 19.74 -14.31 -16.29
N CYS A 229 19.76 -14.78 -17.55
CA CYS A 229 18.77 -15.70 -18.11
C CYS A 229 17.32 -15.22 -17.94
N VAL A 230 17.09 -13.90 -18.01
CA VAL A 230 15.76 -13.29 -17.96
C VAL A 230 15.22 -13.15 -19.38
N PHE A 231 13.99 -13.63 -19.61
CA PHE A 231 13.35 -13.58 -20.94
C PHE A 231 12.31 -12.46 -21.07
N TRP A 232 11.95 -11.82 -19.97
CA TRP A 232 10.88 -10.82 -19.93
C TRP A 232 11.36 -9.52 -19.28
N GLN A 233 11.08 -8.41 -19.94
CA GLN A 233 11.16 -7.06 -19.37
C GLN A 233 9.75 -6.54 -19.15
N PHE A 234 9.53 -5.76 -18.10
CA PHE A 234 8.22 -5.19 -17.79
C PHE A 234 8.33 -3.68 -17.67
N ILE A 235 7.43 -2.96 -18.34
CA ILE A 235 7.33 -1.50 -18.25
C ILE A 235 5.92 -1.09 -17.83
N PRO A 236 5.78 -0.08 -16.97
CA PRO A 236 4.47 0.37 -16.48
C PRO A 236 3.72 1.21 -17.52
N GLU A 237 4.43 1.95 -18.39
CA GLU A 237 3.84 2.88 -19.34
C GLU A 237 4.60 2.88 -20.67
N MET A 238 3.89 3.10 -21.77
CA MET A 238 4.53 3.31 -23.08
C MET A 238 5.11 4.72 -23.15
N ASN A 239 6.43 4.85 -23.05
CA ASN A 239 7.08 6.06 -23.55
C ASN A 239 6.97 6.08 -25.07
N THR A 240 6.24 7.07 -25.60
CA THR A 240 5.94 7.22 -27.03
C THR A 240 7.12 7.77 -27.86
N SER A 241 8.22 8.11 -27.21
CA SER A 241 9.45 8.62 -27.83
C SER A 241 10.63 7.77 -27.38
N CYS A 242 11.30 7.11 -28.33
CA CYS A 242 12.60 6.46 -28.14
C CYS A 242 13.71 7.35 -28.72
N ASP A 243 13.48 8.68 -28.75
CA ASP A 243 14.34 9.61 -29.50
C ASP A 243 15.73 9.78 -28.87
N THR A 244 15.94 9.30 -27.65
CA THR A 244 17.24 9.25 -26.97
C THR A 244 17.63 7.80 -26.67
N TRP A 245 18.51 7.23 -27.50
CA TRP A 245 19.17 5.95 -27.26
C TRP A 245 20.63 6.18 -26.80
N PRO A 246 21.17 5.50 -25.77
CA PRO A 246 20.55 4.43 -24.97
C PRO A 246 19.32 4.95 -24.24
N LEU A 247 18.32 4.09 -24.13
CA LEU A 247 17.12 4.42 -23.38
C LEU A 247 17.58 4.70 -21.96
N ILE A 248 17.42 5.95 -21.53
CA ILE A 248 17.51 6.33 -20.12
C ILE A 248 16.58 5.34 -19.40
N GLU A 249 17.17 4.46 -18.59
CA GLU A 249 16.54 3.44 -17.76
C GLU A 249 15.01 3.55 -17.73
N PHE A 250 14.30 2.67 -18.46
CA PHE A 250 12.86 2.61 -18.23
C PHE A 250 12.64 2.14 -16.81
N GLU A 251 11.84 2.88 -16.06
CA GLU A 251 11.43 2.41 -14.76
C GLU A 251 10.60 1.15 -14.96
N SER A 252 11.12 0.01 -14.52
CA SER A 252 10.42 -1.29 -14.56
C SER A 252 9.49 -1.48 -13.37
N VAL A 253 9.20 -0.38 -12.66
CA VAL A 253 8.52 -0.39 -11.37
C VAL A 253 7.53 0.75 -11.28
N ARG A 254 6.48 0.59 -10.47
CA ARG A 254 5.64 1.69 -10.00
C ARG A 254 5.96 1.97 -8.53
N ARG A 255 6.02 3.24 -8.14
CA ARG A 255 6.29 3.65 -6.76
C ARG A 255 5.09 4.38 -6.18
N TYR A 256 4.77 4.06 -4.94
CA TYR A 256 3.77 4.72 -4.12
C TYR A 256 4.47 5.29 -2.91
N THR A 257 4.32 6.61 -2.73
CA THR A 257 4.69 7.29 -1.49
C THR A 257 3.41 7.50 -0.71
N ASP A 258 3.32 6.93 0.48
CA ASP A 258 2.17 7.00 1.37
C ASP A 258 0.85 6.62 0.68
N LEU A 259 0.68 5.34 0.37
CA LEU A 259 -0.55 4.80 -0.19
C LEU A 259 -1.70 5.03 0.81
N THR A 260 -2.60 5.95 0.48
CA THR A 260 -3.73 6.39 1.33
C THR A 260 -5.10 6.05 0.71
N GLY A 261 -5.11 5.25 -0.35
CA GLY A 261 -6.31 4.89 -1.10
C GLY A 261 -6.04 3.77 -2.11
N ASP A 262 -7.12 3.30 -2.73
CA ASP A 262 -7.03 2.29 -3.79
C ASP A 262 -6.24 2.81 -5.00
N ALA A 263 -5.33 1.99 -5.50
CA ALA A 263 -4.58 2.21 -6.73
C ALA A 263 -5.03 1.20 -7.79
N LEU A 264 -5.92 1.64 -8.69
CA LEU A 264 -6.44 0.83 -9.80
C LEU A 264 -5.74 1.19 -11.12
N GLY A 265 -5.79 0.30 -12.12
CA GLY A 265 -5.17 0.53 -13.44
C GLY A 265 -3.64 0.57 -13.39
N GLN A 266 -3.04 -0.18 -12.47
CA GLN A 266 -1.60 -0.23 -12.24
C GLN A 266 -0.95 -1.15 -13.27
N ASP A 267 -1.12 -0.83 -14.54
CA ASP A 267 -0.85 -1.79 -15.61
C ASP A 267 0.65 -1.92 -15.91
N PHE A 268 1.01 -3.07 -16.46
CA PHE A 268 2.34 -3.37 -17.00
C PHE A 268 2.23 -3.98 -18.40
N ILE A 269 3.29 -3.77 -19.19
CA ILE A 269 3.48 -4.39 -20.49
C ILE A 269 4.69 -5.31 -20.37
N GLY A 270 4.47 -6.61 -20.55
CA GLY A 270 5.49 -7.64 -20.66
C GLY A 270 6.08 -7.69 -22.06
N ILE A 271 7.39 -7.56 -22.14
CA ILE A 271 8.20 -7.49 -23.35
C ILE A 271 9.12 -8.70 -23.40
N GLY A 272 8.89 -9.54 -24.40
CA GLY A 272 9.72 -10.69 -24.67
C GLY A 272 11.09 -10.32 -25.22
N CYS A 273 12.16 -10.60 -24.48
CA CYS A 273 13.53 -10.35 -24.93
C CYS A 273 13.82 -11.17 -26.18
N GLY A 274 14.35 -10.53 -27.20
CA GLY A 274 14.66 -11.12 -28.50
C GLY A 274 13.46 -11.38 -29.41
N ASN A 275 12.23 -11.41 -28.89
CA ASN A 275 11.04 -11.62 -29.71
C ASN A 275 10.67 -10.30 -30.36
N VAL A 276 11.02 -10.10 -31.63
CA VAL A 276 10.67 -8.90 -32.42
C VAL A 276 9.76 -9.27 -33.60
N SER A 277 9.44 -10.54 -33.76
CA SER A 277 8.62 -11.05 -34.84
C SER A 277 7.15 -10.98 -34.44
N GLN A 278 6.41 -10.30 -35.31
CA GLN A 278 4.99 -10.50 -35.48
C GLN A 278 4.79 -11.24 -36.80
#